data_AF-A0A6A5VQL7-F1
#
_entry.id   AF-A0A6A5VQL7-F1
#
_cell.length_a   1.000
_cell.length_b   1.000
_cell.length_c   1.000
_cell.angle_alpha   90.00
_cell.angle_beta   90.00
_cell.angle_gamma   90.00
#
_symmetry.space_group_name_H-M   'P 1'
#
loop_
_entity.id
_entity.type
_entity.pdbx_description
1 polymer ?
#
loop_
_entity_poly.entity_id
_entity_poly.type
_entity_poly.pdbx_seq_one_letter_code
_entity_poly.pdbx_strand_id
1 'polypeptide(L)'
;VTCITCINTAPHSFFPPFITATCSHPSETCRHCVSSWISSCIKTRGHASLTCPQCHERLKYDDIKRLASPKTYDRYEALVLHSYLSKEPSFHWCIGPDCQSGQYHADSNPIFRCDECEFRSCVKHKVPWHTNLTCAEFDAKVNLHRRETEEETSRKKIKETSKQCP
;
A
#
# COMPACT_ATOMS: atom_id res chain seq x y z
N VAL A 1 6.05 -34.02 11.81
CA VAL A 1 6.64 -32.74 12.28
C VAL A 1 5.50 -31.81 12.65
N THR A 2 5.61 -31.09 13.77
CA THR A 2 4.55 -30.18 14.25
C THR A 2 4.90 -28.76 13.88
N CYS A 3 3.95 -28.02 13.31
CA CYS A 3 4.15 -26.62 12.94
C CYS A 3 4.12 -25.71 14.18
N ILE A 4 5.12 -24.84 14.35
CA ILE A 4 5.16 -23.89 15.49
C ILE A 4 4.05 -22.83 15.46
N THR A 5 3.43 -22.60 14.30
CA THR A 5 2.42 -21.55 14.12
C THR A 5 0.99 -22.06 14.28
N CYS A 6 0.66 -23.23 13.73
CA CYS A 6 -0.70 -23.78 13.81
C CYS A 6 -0.82 -25.02 14.69
N ILE A 7 0.29 -25.54 15.24
CA ILE A 7 0.34 -26.70 16.15
C ILE A 7 -0.13 -28.02 15.47
N ASN A 8 -0.45 -27.99 14.18
CA ASN A 8 -0.83 -29.18 13.43
C ASN A 8 0.39 -30.05 13.09
N THR A 9 0.21 -31.36 13.22
CA THR A 9 1.21 -32.35 12.79
C THR A 9 1.02 -32.70 11.32
N ALA A 10 2.10 -32.62 10.53
CA ALA A 10 2.10 -32.99 9.12
C ALA A 10 3.41 -33.70 8.70
N PRO A 11 3.41 -34.40 7.55
CA PRO A 11 4.63 -34.94 6.96
C PRO A 11 5.65 -33.85 6.62
N HIS A 12 6.95 -34.18 6.62
CA HIS A 12 8.02 -33.22 6.35
C HIS A 12 7.92 -32.56 4.95
N SER A 13 7.26 -33.20 3.99
CA SER A 13 7.00 -32.62 2.65
C SER A 13 6.14 -31.36 2.66
N PHE A 14 5.31 -31.18 3.70
CA PHE A 14 4.47 -29.99 3.89
C PHE A 14 5.23 -28.81 4.51
N PHE A 15 6.49 -29.02 4.89
CA PHE A 15 7.40 -27.98 5.37
C PHE A 15 8.35 -27.62 4.24
N PRO A 16 8.53 -26.32 3.92
CA PRO A 16 9.57 -25.94 2.99
C PRO A 16 10.93 -26.24 3.65
N PRO A 17 11.95 -26.73 2.92
CA PRO A 17 13.26 -26.97 3.54
C PRO A 17 13.84 -25.68 4.13
N PHE A 18 13.70 -24.57 3.38
CA PHE A 18 13.99 -23.22 3.82
C PHE A 18 12.91 -22.25 3.33
N ILE A 19 12.63 -21.21 4.13
CA ILE A 19 11.68 -20.15 3.76
C ILE A 19 12.34 -19.23 2.72
N THR A 20 13.53 -18.71 3.03
CA THR A 20 14.41 -18.03 2.06
C THR A 20 15.77 -18.71 2.02
N ALA A 21 16.48 -18.63 0.89
CA ALA A 21 17.85 -19.12 0.75
C ALA A 21 18.84 -18.44 1.73
N THR A 22 18.48 -17.29 2.31
CA THR A 22 19.30 -16.57 3.30
C THR A 22 19.00 -16.98 4.75
N CYS A 23 18.03 -17.85 5.00
CA CYS A 23 17.78 -18.39 6.34
C CYS A 23 18.93 -19.32 6.77
N SER A 24 19.47 -19.10 7.97
CA SER A 24 20.43 -20.01 8.63
C SER A 24 19.76 -21.11 9.46
N HIS A 25 18.43 -21.24 9.37
CA HIS A 25 17.63 -22.17 10.16
C HIS A 25 16.73 -23.04 9.25
N PRO A 26 16.40 -24.28 9.67
CA PRO A 26 15.39 -25.08 8.98
C PRO A 26 13.99 -24.47 9.19
N SER A 27 13.05 -24.77 8.29
CA SER A 27 11.67 -24.32 8.49
C SER A 27 10.92 -25.18 9.50
N GLU A 28 10.41 -24.53 10.54
CA GLU A 28 9.51 -25.16 11.54
C GLU A 28 8.05 -24.77 11.30
N THR A 29 7.80 -24.00 10.24
CA THR A 29 6.49 -23.50 9.85
C THR A 29 6.02 -24.20 8.58
N CYS A 30 4.82 -24.79 8.60
CA CYS A 30 4.29 -25.46 7.42
C CYS A 30 3.97 -24.45 6.30
N ARG A 31 3.97 -24.93 5.04
CA ARG A 31 3.70 -24.11 3.85
C ARG A 31 2.41 -23.30 3.93
N HIS A 32 1.36 -23.87 4.52
CA HIS A 32 0.08 -23.17 4.68
C HIS A 32 0.21 -21.94 5.58
N CYS A 33 0.91 -22.06 6.70
CA CYS A 33 1.15 -20.94 7.62
C CYS A 33 2.06 -19.89 7.00
N VAL A 34 3.09 -20.29 6.25
CA VAL A 34 3.96 -19.34 5.53
C VAL A 34 3.18 -18.58 4.45
N SER A 35 2.36 -19.26 3.65
CA SER A 35 1.49 -18.61 2.64
C SER A 35 0.51 -17.63 3.29
N SER A 36 -0.10 -18.03 4.41
CA SER A 36 -1.03 -17.19 5.17
C SER A 36 -0.34 -15.96 5.76
N TRP A 37 0.89 -16.13 6.26
CA TRP A 37 1.74 -15.04 6.74
C TRP A 37 2.04 -14.03 5.63
N ILE A 38 2.50 -14.50 4.46
CA ILE A 38 2.78 -13.64 3.29
C ILE A 38 1.53 -12.85 2.90
N SER A 39 0.38 -13.53 2.79
CA SER A 39 -0.91 -12.91 2.48
C SER A 39 -1.30 -11.82 3.50
N SER A 40 -1.13 -12.10 4.80
CA SER A 40 -1.41 -11.13 5.87
C SER A 40 -0.49 -9.92 5.81
N CYS A 41 0.82 -10.13 5.63
CA CYS A 41 1.80 -9.06 5.52
C CYS A 41 1.54 -8.16 4.31
N ILE A 42 1.21 -8.72 3.15
CA ILE A 42 0.85 -7.93 1.96
C ILE A 42 -0.37 -7.03 2.24
N LYS A 43 -1.38 -7.55 2.94
CA LYS A 43 -2.60 -6.79 3.26
C LYS A 43 -2.38 -5.67 4.28
N THR A 44 -1.52 -5.90 5.27
CA THR A 44 -1.38 -5.00 6.43
C THR A 44 -0.17 -4.07 6.34
N ARG A 45 0.94 -4.53 5.75
CA ARG A 45 2.24 -3.83 5.72
C ARG A 45 2.73 -3.52 4.30
N GLY A 46 2.06 -4.06 3.28
CA GLY A 46 2.46 -3.92 1.88
C GLY A 46 3.57 -4.91 1.45
N HIS A 47 4.00 -4.79 0.20
CA HIS A 47 4.92 -5.74 -0.44
C HIS A 47 6.40 -5.58 0.01
N ALA A 48 6.80 -4.40 0.48
CA ALA A 48 8.20 -4.08 0.79
C ALA A 48 8.70 -4.66 2.13
N SER A 49 7.79 -5.16 2.98
CA SER A 49 8.09 -5.57 4.37
C SER A 49 7.92 -7.07 4.59
N LEU A 50 8.05 -7.87 3.53
CA LEU A 50 7.90 -9.33 3.61
C LEU A 50 9.16 -9.98 4.19
N THR A 51 9.00 -10.59 5.36
CA THR A 51 10.08 -11.22 6.12
C THR A 51 9.69 -12.61 6.62
N CYS A 52 10.71 -13.43 6.91
CA CYS A 52 10.56 -14.75 7.46
C CYS A 52 9.83 -14.67 8.81
N PRO A 53 8.81 -15.51 9.07
CA PRO A 53 8.10 -15.51 10.35
C PRO A 53 8.97 -15.99 11.53
N GLN A 54 10.10 -16.65 11.27
CA GLN A 54 10.98 -17.21 12.31
C GLN A 54 12.17 -16.28 12.63
N CYS A 55 12.88 -15.79 11.61
CA CYS A 55 14.11 -15.01 11.78
C CYS A 55 14.05 -13.57 11.24
N HIS A 56 12.91 -13.16 10.68
CA HIS A 56 12.73 -11.84 10.06
C HIS A 56 13.64 -11.50 8.87
N GLU A 57 14.33 -12.49 8.31
CA GLU A 57 15.09 -12.33 7.08
C GLU A 57 14.19 -11.96 5.90
N ARG A 58 14.64 -11.10 4.99
CA ARG A 58 13.82 -10.58 3.89
C ARG A 58 13.52 -11.68 2.87
N LEU A 59 12.25 -11.79 2.46
CA LEU A 59 11.86 -12.68 1.37
C LEU A 59 12.20 -12.05 0.01
N LYS A 60 12.75 -12.85 -0.90
CA LYS A 60 12.97 -12.44 -2.29
C LYS A 60 11.76 -12.79 -3.15
N TYR A 61 11.74 -12.27 -4.38
CA TYR A 61 10.70 -12.52 -5.37
C TYR A 61 10.44 -14.03 -5.57
N ASP A 62 11.50 -14.82 -5.75
CA ASP A 62 11.40 -16.27 -5.95
C ASP A 62 10.86 -17.04 -4.73
N ASP A 63 11.14 -16.54 -3.53
CA ASP A 63 10.59 -17.13 -2.30
C ASP A 63 9.07 -16.93 -2.24
N ILE A 64 8.62 -15.71 -2.57
CA ILE A 64 7.20 -15.36 -2.58
C ILE A 64 6.48 -16.15 -3.67
N LYS A 65 7.06 -16.26 -4.87
CA LYS A 65 6.52 -17.08 -5.97
C LYS A 65 6.35 -18.55 -5.58
N ARG A 66 7.29 -19.09 -4.83
CA ARG A 66 7.29 -20.51 -4.41
C ARG A 66 6.37 -20.79 -3.22
N LEU A 67 6.15 -19.81 -2.34
CA LEU A 67 5.48 -20.02 -1.05
C LEU A 67 4.09 -19.42 -0.95
N ALA A 68 3.78 -18.40 -1.75
CA ALA A 68 2.46 -17.77 -1.74
C ALA A 68 1.45 -18.58 -2.56
N SER A 69 0.17 -18.46 -2.22
CA SER A 69 -0.91 -18.92 -3.10
C SER A 69 -0.91 -18.12 -4.41
N PRO A 70 -1.39 -18.67 -5.54
CA PRO A 70 -1.44 -17.96 -6.82
C PRO A 70 -2.10 -16.57 -6.70
N LYS A 71 -3.27 -16.50 -6.07
CA LYS A 71 -3.99 -15.24 -5.83
C LYS A 71 -3.18 -14.22 -5.00
N THR A 72 -2.42 -14.70 -4.01
CA THR A 72 -1.57 -13.83 -3.19
C THR A 72 -0.37 -13.32 -3.99
N TYR A 73 0.19 -14.19 -4.83
CA TYR A 73 1.31 -13.86 -5.69
C TYR A 73 0.93 -12.83 -6.77
N ASP A 74 -0.21 -12.99 -7.43
CA ASP A 74 -0.70 -12.03 -8.42
C ASP A 74 -0.89 -10.63 -7.79
N ARG A 75 -1.44 -10.60 -6.57
CA ARG A 75 -1.57 -9.35 -5.80
C ARG A 75 -0.20 -8.76 -5.44
N TYR A 76 0.76 -9.59 -5.06
CA TYR A 76 2.12 -9.15 -4.77
C TYR A 76 2.76 -8.52 -6.01
N GLU A 77 2.65 -9.18 -7.17
CA GLU A 77 3.22 -8.71 -8.43
C GLU A 77 2.61 -7.38 -8.85
N ALA A 78 1.27 -7.25 -8.78
CA ALA A 78 0.57 -6.00 -9.05
C ALA A 78 1.06 -4.86 -8.13
N LEU A 79 1.27 -5.13 -6.83
CA LEU A 79 1.79 -4.14 -5.89
C LEU A 79 3.25 -3.75 -6.15
N VAL A 80 4.08 -4.71 -6.56
CA VAL A 80 5.48 -4.46 -6.93
C VAL A 80 5.54 -3.58 -8.17
N LEU A 81 4.79 -3.93 -9.22
CA LEU A 81 4.68 -3.13 -10.45
C LEU A 81 4.15 -1.73 -10.14
N HIS A 82 3.08 -1.64 -9.35
CA HIS A 82 2.51 -0.38 -8.92
C HIS A 82 3.53 0.50 -8.20
N SER A 83 4.27 -0.08 -7.26
CA SER A 83 5.30 0.66 -6.51
C SER A 83 6.52 1.02 -7.35
N TYR A 84 6.86 0.23 -8.35
CA TYR A 84 7.96 0.51 -9.27
C TYR A 84 7.61 1.69 -10.18
N LEU A 85 6.47 1.62 -10.87
CA LEU A 85 6.02 2.68 -11.78
C LEU A 85 5.64 3.96 -11.05
N SER A 86 5.16 3.88 -9.80
CA SER A 86 4.90 5.09 -8.98
C SER A 86 6.15 5.94 -8.71
N LYS A 87 7.35 5.41 -8.92
CA LYS A 87 8.61 6.17 -8.78
C LYS A 87 8.94 7.00 -10.01
N GLU A 88 8.34 6.67 -11.15
CA GLU A 88 8.57 7.37 -12.41
C GLU A 88 7.71 8.64 -12.45
N PRO A 89 8.30 9.85 -12.47
CA PRO A 89 7.54 11.09 -12.39
C PRO A 89 6.57 11.30 -13.55
N SER A 90 6.87 10.70 -14.71
CA SER A 90 6.05 10.76 -15.91
C SER A 90 4.94 9.70 -15.94
N PHE A 91 4.85 8.81 -14.94
CA PHE A 91 3.84 7.76 -14.90
C PHE A 91 2.77 8.06 -13.83
N HIS A 92 1.50 7.91 -14.22
CA HIS A 92 0.37 8.21 -13.36
C HIS A 92 -0.62 7.05 -13.34
N TRP A 93 -0.94 6.58 -12.12
CA TRP A 93 -2.03 5.64 -11.87
C TRP A 93 -3.38 6.37 -11.92
N CYS A 94 -4.35 5.76 -12.59
CA CYS A 94 -5.72 6.25 -12.57
C CYS A 94 -6.29 6.19 -11.15
N ILE A 95 -6.96 7.26 -10.73
CA ILE A 95 -7.65 7.34 -9.43
C ILE A 95 -9.18 7.15 -9.57
N GLY A 96 -9.64 6.80 -10.76
CA GLY A 96 -11.05 6.54 -11.03
C GLY A 96 -11.56 5.34 -10.23
N PRO A 97 -12.86 5.33 -9.87
CA PRO A 97 -13.44 4.20 -9.17
C PRO A 97 -13.27 2.93 -10.02
N ASP A 98 -12.81 1.85 -9.39
CA ASP A 98 -12.62 0.52 -9.98
C ASP A 98 -11.64 0.44 -11.18
N CYS A 99 -10.86 1.49 -11.44
CA CYS A 99 -9.82 1.48 -12.47
C CYS A 99 -8.45 1.17 -11.87
N GLN A 100 -7.73 0.21 -12.46
CA GLN A 100 -6.37 -0.16 -12.06
C GLN A 100 -5.33 0.18 -13.15
N SER A 101 -5.76 0.88 -14.20
CA SER A 101 -4.89 1.28 -15.30
C SER A 101 -3.97 2.43 -14.87
N GLY A 102 -2.81 2.50 -15.50
CA GLY A 102 -1.91 3.63 -15.40
C GLY A 102 -1.24 3.86 -16.75
N GLN A 103 -0.80 5.10 -16.97
CA GLN A 103 -0.21 5.49 -18.24
C GLN A 103 0.85 6.56 -18.02
N TYR A 104 1.69 6.74 -19.04
CA TYR A 104 2.61 7.85 -19.10
C TYR A 104 1.85 9.14 -19.46
N HIS A 105 2.14 10.19 -18.71
CA HIS A 105 1.64 11.54 -18.91
C HIS A 105 2.84 12.48 -18.87
N ALA A 106 3.49 12.65 -20.02
CA ALA A 106 4.68 13.50 -20.16
C ALA A 106 4.33 14.98 -20.41
N ASP A 107 3.05 15.29 -20.59
CA ASP A 107 2.59 16.64 -20.88
C ASP A 107 2.67 17.53 -19.64
N SER A 108 3.01 18.81 -19.84
CA SER A 108 2.94 19.83 -18.79
C SER A 108 1.51 20.17 -18.38
N ASN A 109 0.50 19.63 -19.07
CA ASN A 109 -0.90 19.79 -18.75
C ASN A 109 -1.23 19.09 -17.42
N PRO A 110 -1.80 19.78 -16.42
CA PRO A 110 -2.16 19.15 -15.14
C PRO A 110 -3.36 18.19 -15.23
N ILE A 111 -4.08 18.16 -16.37
CA ILE A 111 -5.23 17.28 -16.59
C ILE A 111 -4.75 15.92 -17.07
N PHE A 112 -4.84 14.93 -16.20
CA PHE A 112 -4.73 13.52 -16.56
C PHE A 112 -6.11 13.03 -17.03
N ARG A 113 -6.16 12.33 -18.17
CA ARG A 113 -7.34 11.58 -18.63
C ARG A 113 -6.93 10.13 -18.81
N CYS A 114 -7.57 9.22 -18.09
CA CYS A 114 -7.30 7.79 -18.21
C CYS A 114 -7.68 7.29 -19.62
N ASP A 115 -6.79 6.57 -20.30
CA ASP A 115 -7.03 5.99 -21.63
C ASP A 115 -8.03 4.83 -21.57
N GLU A 116 -8.16 4.17 -20.40
CA GLU A 116 -9.05 3.02 -20.22
C GLU A 116 -10.48 3.43 -19.87
N CYS A 117 -10.65 4.31 -18.87
CA CYS A 117 -11.97 4.64 -18.30
C CYS A 117 -12.37 6.11 -18.47
N GLU A 118 -11.55 6.89 -19.17
CA GLU A 118 -11.72 8.33 -19.43
C GLU A 118 -11.81 9.24 -18.19
N PHE A 119 -11.60 8.69 -16.99
CA PHE A 119 -11.64 9.44 -15.75
C PHE A 119 -10.60 10.58 -15.76
N ARG A 120 -11.02 11.76 -15.34
CA ARG A 120 -10.17 12.96 -15.31
C ARG A 120 -9.71 13.28 -13.89
N SER A 121 -8.42 13.47 -13.72
CA SER A 121 -7.82 13.85 -12.45
C SER A 121 -6.77 14.95 -12.62
N CYS A 122 -6.48 15.64 -11.52
CA CYS A 122 -5.36 16.58 -11.49
C CYS A 122 -4.08 15.84 -11.11
N VAL A 123 -3.08 15.85 -11.99
CA VAL A 123 -1.76 15.23 -11.74
C VAL A 123 -1.09 15.79 -10.48
N LYS A 124 -1.13 17.12 -10.33
CA LYS A 124 -0.47 17.84 -9.23
C LYS A 124 -1.08 17.48 -7.86
N HIS A 125 -2.40 17.44 -7.79
CA HIS A 125 -3.12 17.26 -6.51
C HIS A 125 -3.55 15.82 -6.25
N LYS A 126 -3.54 14.95 -7.28
CA LYS A 126 -3.98 13.54 -7.21
C LYS A 126 -5.44 13.41 -6.71
N VAL A 127 -6.31 14.29 -7.18
CA VAL A 127 -7.75 14.32 -6.89
C VAL A 127 -8.57 14.35 -8.18
N PRO A 128 -9.88 14.01 -8.14
CA PRO A 128 -10.76 14.21 -9.29
C PRO A 128 -10.63 15.62 -9.86
N TRP A 129 -10.75 15.76 -11.18
CA TRP A 129 -10.50 17.05 -11.84
C TRP A 129 -11.39 18.16 -11.26
N HIS A 130 -10.76 19.23 -10.78
CA HIS A 130 -11.43 20.38 -10.19
C HIS A 130 -11.88 21.35 -11.29
N THR A 131 -12.92 20.94 -12.01
CA THR A 131 -13.49 21.72 -13.12
C THR A 131 -13.77 23.17 -12.69
N ASN A 132 -13.30 24.14 -13.49
CA ASN A 132 -13.40 25.59 -13.28
C ASN A 132 -12.43 26.20 -12.26
N LEU A 133 -11.47 25.45 -11.73
CA LEU A 133 -10.40 26.00 -10.92
C LEU A 133 -9.05 25.75 -11.60
N THR A 134 -8.20 26.76 -11.59
CA THR A 134 -6.77 26.53 -11.78
C THR A 134 -6.21 25.80 -10.57
N CYS A 135 -5.03 25.18 -10.73
CA CYS A 135 -4.39 24.53 -9.59
C CYS A 135 -4.11 25.53 -8.44
N ALA A 136 -3.78 26.78 -8.75
CA ALA A 136 -3.53 27.81 -7.74
C ALA A 136 -4.79 28.21 -6.97
N GLU A 137 -5.94 28.32 -7.64
CA GLU A 137 -7.22 28.62 -6.98
C GLU A 137 -7.70 27.45 -6.13
N PHE A 138 -7.50 26.21 -6.61
CA PHE A 138 -7.75 25.01 -5.81
C PHE A 138 -6.91 25.00 -4.53
N ASP A 139 -5.61 25.28 -4.64
CA ASP A 139 -4.70 25.39 -3.49
C ASP A 139 -5.17 26.47 -2.49
N ALA A 140 -5.56 27.65 -2.98
CA ALA A 140 -6.07 28.74 -2.14
C ALA A 140 -7.34 28.32 -1.38
N LYS A 141 -8.27 27.64 -2.05
CA LYS A 141 -9.53 27.16 -1.47
C LYS A 141 -9.29 26.10 -0.39
N VAL A 142 -8.43 25.11 -0.66
CA VAL A 142 -8.08 24.07 0.32
C VAL A 142 -7.41 24.67 1.55
N ASN A 143 -6.49 25.62 1.35
CA ASN A 143 -5.81 26.30 2.46
C ASN A 143 -6.74 27.15 3.32
N LEU A 144 -7.68 27.88 2.70
CA LEU A 144 -8.69 28.64 3.44
C LEU A 144 -9.52 27.69 4.32
N HIS A 145 -10.04 26.62 3.74
CA HIS A 145 -10.85 25.66 4.47
C HIS A 145 -10.07 25.01 5.64
N ARG A 146 -8.81 24.64 5.42
CA ARG A 146 -7.93 24.11 6.48
C ARG A 146 -7.81 25.11 7.64
N ARG A 147 -7.54 26.38 7.36
CA ARG A 147 -7.43 27.43 8.39
C ARG A 147 -8.73 27.59 9.19
N GLU A 148 -9.87 27.62 8.52
CA GLU A 148 -11.17 27.74 9.19
C GLU A 148 -11.42 26.56 10.15
N THR A 149 -11.10 25.33 9.71
CA THR A 149 -11.23 24.14 10.58
C THR A 149 -10.25 24.16 11.76
N GLU A 150 -9.02 24.65 11.56
CA GLU A 150 -8.03 24.82 12.63
C GLU A 150 -8.46 25.88 13.65
N GLU A 151 -9.03 27.00 13.18
CA GLU A 151 -9.56 28.04 14.06
C GLU A 151 -10.77 27.54 14.86
N GLU A 152 -11.69 26.79 14.24
CA GLU A 152 -12.85 26.23 14.93
C GLU A 152 -12.44 25.20 15.99
N THR A 153 -11.50 24.31 15.67
CA THR A 153 -10.97 23.32 16.63
C THR A 153 -10.21 24.00 17.77
N SER A 154 -9.44 25.06 17.49
CA SER A 154 -8.78 25.88 18.51
C SER A 154 -9.79 26.53 19.45
N ARG A 155 -10.84 27.18 18.90
CA ARG A 155 -11.92 27.79 19.69
C ARG A 155 -12.62 26.79 20.60
N LYS A 156 -12.93 25.58 20.09
CA LYS A 156 -13.52 24.50 20.89
C LYS A 156 -12.60 24.09 22.04
N LYS A 157 -11.32 23.86 21.76
CA LYS A 157 -10.32 23.45 22.76
C LYS A 157 -10.07 24.53 23.82
N ILE A 158 -10.04 25.81 23.44
CA ILE A 158 -9.92 26.93 24.39
C ILE A 158 -11.10 26.92 25.35
N LYS A 159 -12.33 26.78 24.84
CA LYS A 159 -13.55 26.73 25.67
C LYS A 159 -13.53 25.55 26.66
N GLU A 160 -13.04 24.38 26.24
CA GLU A 160 -12.95 23.19 27.09
C GLU A 160 -11.86 23.30 28.17
N THR A 161 -10.74 23.98 27.85
CA THR A 161 -9.56 23.99 28.72
C THR A 161 -9.48 25.25 29.59
N SER A 162 -10.18 26.33 29.22
CA SER A 162 -10.17 27.58 29.97
C SER A 162 -10.86 27.42 31.33
N LYS A 163 -10.22 27.94 32.37
CA LYS A 163 -10.79 28.03 33.73
C LYS A 163 -10.89 29.49 34.14
N GLN A 164 -11.93 29.81 34.90
CA GLN A 164 -12.08 31.14 35.49
C GLN A 164 -11.04 31.32 36.60
N CYS A 165 -10.37 32.49 36.61
CA CYS A 165 -9.44 32.82 37.69
C CYS A 165 -10.18 32.86 39.04
N PRO A 166 -9.58 32.33 40.13
CA PRO A 166 -10.16 32.36 41.47
C PRO A 166 -10.49 33.75 41.98
#